data_AF-A0A2V9T9S5-F1
#
_entry.id   AF-A0A2V9T9S5-F1
#
_cell.length_a   1.000
_cell.length_b   1.000
_cell.length_c   1.000
_cell.angle_alpha   90.00
_cell.angle_beta   90.00
_cell.angle_gamma   90.00
#
_symmetry.space_group_name_H-M   'P 1'
#
loop_
_entity.id
_entity.type
_entity.pdbx_description
1 polymer ?
#
loop_
_entity_poly.entity_id
_entity_poly.type
_entity_poly.pdbx_seq_one_letter_code
_entity_poly.pdbx_strand_id
1 'polypeptide(L)'
;MVRLTAVLAVMSLMLGIALFSFPARKNDDTRDFSQFYCAAQIVRRGLGRQLYDLKTQVEFQSKVASVHVFYNHPPFEALLFLPFTYFNYRAAYTLWTVTGLALLVCTALLIESHTKVSLAVSQYARVHADFGLVVIIFLTFGPATTCLLIGQDSMLMLSIYTLAFILLKRGAEFRAGCMLACGLFKFQFIVPFVLILVLRKKWSTVSGVATVGTLLVAVSTKISGGQVITAYPRFLLLDRTYQQIAGFAPE
;
A
#
# COMPACT_ATOMS: atom_id res chain seq x y z
N MET A 1 9.10 23.33 -19.79
CA MET A 1 10.43 22.85 -19.32
C MET A 1 10.62 23.05 -17.82
N VAL A 2 10.44 24.26 -17.26
CA VAL A 2 10.66 24.55 -15.82
C VAL A 2 9.90 23.63 -14.85
N ARG A 3 8.65 23.26 -15.17
CA ARG A 3 7.86 22.37 -14.30
C ARG A 3 8.25 20.90 -14.41
N LEU A 4 8.70 20.44 -15.57
CA LEU A 4 9.25 19.09 -15.74
C LEU A 4 10.57 18.95 -14.97
N THR A 5 11.44 19.95 -15.04
CA THR A 5 12.68 19.99 -14.26
C THR A 5 12.39 20.03 -12.76
N ALA A 6 11.33 20.73 -12.32
CA ALA A 6 10.91 20.74 -10.92
C ALA A 6 10.40 19.37 -10.45
N VAL A 7 9.59 18.67 -11.25
CA VAL A 7 9.16 17.29 -10.96
C VAL A 7 10.39 16.38 -10.82
N LEU A 8 11.31 16.41 -11.78
CA LEU A 8 12.52 15.59 -11.73
C LEU A 8 13.41 15.94 -10.53
N ALA A 9 13.49 17.20 -10.14
CA ALA A 9 14.22 17.65 -8.97
C ALA A 9 13.60 17.11 -7.66
N VAL A 10 12.27 17.21 -7.50
CA VAL A 10 11.57 16.68 -6.32
C VAL A 10 11.71 15.16 -6.24
N MET A 11 11.54 14.45 -7.37
CA MET A 11 11.71 13.00 -7.45
C MET A 11 13.15 12.58 -7.08
N SER A 12 14.14 13.30 -7.62
CA SER A 12 15.56 13.05 -7.33
C SER A 12 15.91 13.36 -5.89
N LEU A 13 15.33 14.41 -5.30
CA LEU A 13 15.48 14.75 -3.89
C LEU A 13 14.88 13.66 -3.01
N MET A 14 13.67 13.19 -3.29
CA MET A 14 13.03 12.10 -2.55
C MET A 14 13.82 10.79 -2.65
N LEU A 15 14.32 10.47 -3.85
CA LEU A 15 15.17 9.30 -4.05
C LEU A 15 16.51 9.45 -3.33
N GLY A 16 17.09 10.65 -3.35
CA GLY A 16 18.29 11.00 -2.59
C GLY A 16 18.08 10.82 -1.10
N ILE A 17 17.00 11.35 -0.53
CA ILE A 17 16.61 11.13 0.86
C ILE A 17 16.45 9.62 1.11
N ALA A 18 15.71 8.88 0.29
CA ALA A 18 15.56 7.44 0.48
C ALA A 18 16.90 6.67 0.45
N LEU A 19 17.86 7.09 -0.38
CA LEU A 19 19.18 6.48 -0.49
C LEU A 19 20.11 6.88 0.66
N PHE A 20 20.12 8.15 1.06
CA PHE A 20 21.08 8.73 2.02
C PHE A 20 20.56 8.82 3.46
N SER A 21 19.24 8.81 3.67
CA SER A 21 18.63 8.73 5.00
C SER A 21 18.71 7.34 5.61
N PHE A 22 19.34 6.35 4.95
CA PHE A 22 19.73 5.11 5.62
C PHE A 22 20.78 5.47 6.67
N PRO A 23 20.46 5.39 7.96
CA PRO A 23 21.37 5.91 8.97
C PRO A 23 22.62 5.03 8.99
N ALA A 24 23.78 5.66 9.08
CA ALA A 24 25.03 5.01 9.47
C ALA A 24 25.00 4.52 10.94
N ARG A 25 23.85 4.66 11.63
CA ARG A 25 23.65 4.34 13.04
C ARG A 25 22.33 3.61 13.27
N LYS A 26 22.38 2.61 14.16
CA LYS A 26 21.36 1.60 14.48
C LYS A 26 20.06 2.12 15.15
N ASN A 27 19.79 3.43 15.16
CA ASN A 27 18.77 4.06 16.02
C ASN A 27 17.78 4.98 15.29
N ASP A 28 17.76 5.03 13.96
CA ASP A 28 16.84 5.90 13.19
C ASP A 28 15.80 5.02 12.45
N ASP A 29 14.86 4.47 13.21
CA ASP A 29 14.07 3.30 12.82
C ASP A 29 12.54 3.50 12.91
N THR A 30 12.03 4.53 12.24
CA THR A 30 10.58 4.73 12.04
C THR A 30 10.18 4.46 10.59
N ARG A 31 10.51 3.27 10.08
CA ARG A 31 10.12 2.83 8.73
C ARG A 31 9.21 1.62 8.79
N ASP A 32 7.95 1.82 8.40
CA ASP A 32 6.96 0.74 8.29
C ASP A 32 7.30 -0.26 7.19
N PHE A 33 8.23 0.03 6.27
CA PHE A 33 8.64 -0.96 5.27
C PHE A 33 9.23 -2.25 5.90
N SER A 34 9.83 -2.15 7.09
CA SER A 34 10.46 -3.29 7.77
C SER A 34 9.48 -4.43 8.04
N GLN A 35 8.24 -4.13 8.45
CA GLN A 35 7.21 -5.15 8.69
C GLN A 35 6.83 -5.90 7.40
N PHE A 36 6.64 -5.20 6.28
CA PHE A 36 6.29 -5.82 4.99
C PHE A 36 7.42 -6.70 4.47
N TYR A 37 8.65 -6.18 4.53
CA TYR A 37 9.84 -6.91 4.11
C TYR A 37 10.08 -8.18 4.95
N CYS A 38 9.96 -8.08 6.28
CA CYS A 38 10.16 -9.22 7.17
C CYS A 38 9.04 -10.26 7.05
N ALA A 39 7.78 -9.81 6.92
CA ALA A 39 6.66 -10.70 6.64
C ALA A 39 6.88 -11.52 5.36
N ALA A 40 7.32 -10.87 4.29
CA ALA A 40 7.67 -11.56 3.05
C ALA A 40 8.84 -12.53 3.20
N GLN A 41 9.86 -12.20 4.01
CA GLN A 41 10.97 -13.11 4.32
C GLN A 41 10.50 -14.35 5.09
N ILE A 42 9.59 -14.19 6.05
CA ILE A 42 9.00 -15.30 6.82
C ILE A 42 8.25 -16.24 5.86
N VAL A 43 7.41 -15.69 4.97
CA VAL A 43 6.69 -16.48 3.96
C VAL A 43 7.66 -17.20 3.02
N ARG A 44 8.67 -16.51 2.51
CA ARG A 44 9.67 -17.10 1.60
C ARG A 44 10.46 -18.24 2.23
N ARG A 45 10.71 -18.21 3.55
CA ARG A 45 11.38 -19.29 4.28
C ARG A 45 10.47 -20.47 4.61
N GLY A 46 9.22 -20.47 4.13
CA GLY A 46 8.24 -21.52 4.41
C GLY A 46 7.61 -21.42 5.80
N LEU A 47 7.87 -20.33 6.53
CA LEU A 47 7.35 -20.09 7.88
C LEU A 47 6.01 -19.34 7.87
N GLY A 48 5.26 -19.40 6.77
CA GLY A 48 4.00 -18.66 6.61
C GLY A 48 2.96 -18.93 7.71
N ARG A 49 2.98 -20.10 8.36
CA ARG A 49 2.12 -20.40 9.53
C ARG A 49 2.47 -19.58 10.78
N GLN A 50 3.71 -19.13 10.89
CA GLN A 50 4.22 -18.30 12.00
C GLN A 50 4.18 -16.81 11.65
N LEU A 51 3.51 -16.42 10.55
CA LEU A 51 3.48 -15.04 10.07
C LEU A 51 2.99 -14.04 11.13
N TYR A 52 2.09 -14.46 12.02
CA TYR A 52 1.55 -13.63 13.10
C TYR A 52 2.17 -13.93 14.48
N ASP A 53 3.20 -14.78 14.56
CA ASP A 53 3.93 -14.99 15.81
C ASP A 53 4.88 -13.81 16.07
N LEU A 54 4.64 -13.09 17.17
CA LEU A 54 5.41 -11.88 17.52
C LEU A 54 6.90 -12.19 17.69
N LYS A 55 7.26 -13.35 18.27
CA LYS A 55 8.68 -13.72 18.46
C LYS A 55 9.37 -13.88 17.11
N THR A 56 8.74 -14.59 16.19
CA THR A 56 9.22 -14.74 14.81
C THR A 56 9.35 -13.37 14.13
N GLN A 57 8.37 -12.47 14.26
CA GLN A 57 8.46 -11.14 13.67
C GLN A 57 9.62 -10.30 14.26
N VAL A 58 9.80 -10.30 15.58
CA VAL A 58 10.93 -9.62 16.25
C VAL A 58 12.27 -10.17 15.75
N GLU A 59 12.40 -11.50 15.63
CA GLU A 59 13.65 -12.15 15.21
C GLU A 59 14.07 -11.72 13.79
N PHE A 60 13.11 -11.55 12.89
CA PHE A 60 13.40 -11.09 11.52
C PHE A 60 13.61 -9.58 11.45
N GLN A 61 12.75 -8.80 12.10
CA GLN A 61 12.83 -7.33 12.08
C GLN A 61 14.12 -6.82 12.72
N SER A 62 14.48 -7.31 13.90
CA SER A 62 15.68 -6.87 14.65
C SER A 62 17.01 -7.08 13.90
N LYS A 63 17.03 -7.97 12.90
CA LYS A 63 18.21 -8.18 12.02
C LYS A 63 18.38 -7.06 10.99
N VAL A 64 17.35 -6.24 10.79
CA VAL A 64 17.21 -5.34 9.63
C VAL A 64 16.94 -3.89 10.05
N ALA A 65 16.11 -3.69 11.08
CA ALA A 65 15.73 -2.38 11.65
C ALA A 65 15.24 -2.57 13.10
N SER A 66 15.08 -1.49 13.87
CA SER A 66 14.36 -1.57 15.14
C SER A 66 12.90 -2.00 14.92
N VAL A 67 12.37 -2.73 15.90
CA VAL A 67 10.98 -3.18 15.90
C VAL A 67 10.11 -2.01 16.32
N HIS A 68 9.38 -1.44 15.37
CA HIS A 68 8.45 -0.34 15.62
C HIS A 68 6.99 -0.77 15.44
N VAL A 69 6.69 -1.47 14.35
CA VAL A 69 5.37 -1.96 14.00
C VAL A 69 5.48 -3.41 13.54
N PHE A 70 4.52 -4.23 13.94
CA PHE A 70 4.43 -5.62 13.52
C PHE A 70 3.49 -5.75 12.31
N TYR A 71 3.64 -6.83 11.57
CA TYR A 71 2.81 -7.10 10.42
C TYR A 71 1.41 -7.53 10.85
N ASN A 72 0.41 -6.70 10.52
CA ASN A 72 -1.00 -6.93 10.82
C ASN A 72 -1.89 -7.02 9.56
N HIS A 73 -1.28 -7.29 8.40
CA HIS A 73 -1.97 -7.39 7.12
C HIS A 73 -2.26 -8.85 6.72
N PRO A 74 -3.16 -9.11 5.75
CA PRO A 74 -3.47 -10.48 5.31
C PRO A 74 -2.29 -11.16 4.59
N PRO A 75 -2.10 -12.48 4.70
CA PRO A 75 -0.89 -13.15 4.22
C PRO A 75 -0.64 -13.02 2.72
N PHE A 76 -1.71 -12.88 1.91
CA PHE A 76 -1.56 -12.72 0.47
C PHE A 76 -0.78 -11.45 0.10
N GLU A 77 -0.85 -10.39 0.92
CA GLU A 77 -0.12 -9.15 0.65
C GLU A 77 1.39 -9.37 0.77
N ALA A 78 1.84 -10.21 1.70
CA ALA A 78 3.26 -10.54 1.83
C ALA A 78 3.85 -11.11 0.53
N LEU A 79 3.05 -11.72 -0.35
CA LEU A 79 3.51 -12.18 -1.67
C LEU A 79 3.90 -11.03 -2.60
N LEU A 80 3.26 -9.86 -2.47
CA LEU A 80 3.61 -8.67 -3.24
C LEU A 80 5.05 -8.22 -2.93
N PHE A 81 5.46 -8.39 -1.68
CA PHE A 81 6.77 -8.00 -1.19
C PHE A 81 7.85 -9.08 -1.36
N LEU A 82 7.46 -10.30 -1.73
CA LEU A 82 8.38 -11.44 -1.95
C LEU A 82 9.54 -11.14 -2.92
N PRO A 83 9.34 -10.53 -4.12
CA PRO A 83 10.46 -10.23 -5.02
C PRO A 83 11.50 -9.29 -4.40
N PHE A 84 11.10 -8.40 -3.48
CA PHE A 84 12.00 -7.47 -2.81
C PHE A 84 12.93 -8.19 -1.81
N THR A 85 12.52 -9.34 -1.28
CA THR A 85 13.32 -10.12 -0.31
C THR A 85 14.58 -10.74 -0.91
N TYR A 86 14.72 -10.79 -2.24
CA TYR A 86 15.93 -11.27 -2.90
C TYR A 86 17.07 -10.25 -2.85
N PHE A 87 16.77 -9.00 -2.51
CA PHE A 87 17.75 -7.93 -2.34
C PHE A 87 18.03 -7.71 -0.84
N ASN A 88 19.12 -7.01 -0.53
CA ASN A 88 19.32 -6.52 0.84
C ASN A 88 18.27 -5.47 1.19
N TYR A 89 18.04 -5.21 2.49
CA TYR A 89 16.98 -4.31 2.94
C TYR A 89 17.06 -2.90 2.36
N ARG A 90 18.26 -2.35 2.21
CA ARG A 90 18.45 -1.00 1.62
C ARG A 90 17.99 -0.96 0.17
N ALA A 91 18.44 -1.92 -0.63
CA ALA A 91 18.02 -2.05 -2.03
C ALA A 91 16.51 -2.34 -2.15
N ALA A 92 15.97 -3.21 -1.28
CA ALA A 92 14.55 -3.52 -1.25
C ALA A 92 13.69 -2.28 -0.94
N TYR A 93 14.08 -1.49 0.07
CA TYR A 93 13.42 -0.24 0.42
C TYR A 93 13.47 0.77 -0.72
N THR A 94 14.65 0.99 -1.32
CA THR A 94 14.79 1.91 -2.46
C THR A 94 13.91 1.47 -3.63
N LEU A 95 13.89 0.18 -3.96
CA LEU A 95 13.06 -0.34 -5.04
C LEU A 95 11.57 -0.18 -4.74
N TRP A 96 11.16 -0.34 -3.48
CA TRP A 96 9.79 -0.10 -3.05
C TRP A 96 9.41 1.39 -3.16
N THR A 97 10.28 2.31 -2.71
CA THR A 97 10.07 3.75 -2.89
C THR A 97 9.94 4.12 -4.37
N VAL A 98 10.81 3.59 -5.24
CA VAL A 98 10.71 3.79 -6.70
C VAL A 98 9.38 3.25 -7.25
N THR A 99 8.94 2.08 -6.76
CA THR A 99 7.64 1.50 -7.13
C THR A 99 6.48 2.39 -6.69
N GLY A 100 6.51 2.90 -5.45
CA GLY A 100 5.51 3.83 -4.92
C GLY A 100 5.45 5.14 -5.71
N LEU A 101 6.61 5.69 -6.07
CA LEU A 101 6.71 6.88 -6.92
C LEU A 101 6.13 6.63 -8.31
N ALA A 102 6.45 5.49 -8.92
CA ALA A 102 5.89 5.11 -10.21
C ALA A 102 4.36 4.95 -10.13
N LEU A 103 3.84 4.30 -9.08
CA LEU A 103 2.41 4.16 -8.83
C LEU A 103 1.72 5.52 -8.68
N LEU A 104 2.33 6.47 -7.96
CA LEU A 104 1.81 7.82 -7.78
C LEU A 104 1.75 8.59 -9.10
N VAL A 105 2.83 8.55 -9.90
CA VAL A 105 2.87 9.20 -11.21
C VAL A 105 1.87 8.57 -12.18
N CYS A 106 1.80 7.25 -12.24
CA CYS A 106 0.81 6.52 -13.05
C CYS A 106 -0.62 6.87 -12.62
N THR A 107 -0.88 6.98 -11.32
CA THR A 107 -2.19 7.37 -10.81
C THR A 107 -2.53 8.80 -11.21
N ALA A 108 -1.58 9.74 -11.08
CA ALA A 108 -1.77 11.12 -11.55
C ALA A 108 -2.07 11.17 -13.06
N LEU A 109 -1.36 10.39 -13.88
CA LEU A 109 -1.61 10.27 -15.34
C LEU A 109 -3.02 9.73 -15.63
N LEU A 110 -3.44 8.70 -14.91
CA LEU A 110 -4.76 8.08 -15.08
C LEU A 110 -5.89 9.03 -14.68
N ILE A 111 -5.73 9.76 -13.57
CA ILE A 111 -6.68 10.77 -13.13
C ILE A 111 -6.79 11.90 -14.15
N GLU A 112 -5.64 12.39 -14.62
CA GLU A 112 -5.57 13.47 -15.60
C GLU A 112 -6.24 13.08 -16.91
N SER A 113 -5.90 11.92 -17.48
CA SER A 113 -6.45 11.46 -18.76
C SER A 113 -7.96 11.19 -18.72
N HIS A 114 -8.51 10.75 -17.58
CA HIS A 114 -9.92 10.38 -17.48
C HIS A 114 -10.85 11.46 -16.92
N THR A 115 -10.31 12.44 -16.20
CA THR A 115 -11.09 13.48 -15.52
C THR A 115 -10.71 14.87 -15.99
N LYS A 116 -9.59 15.03 -16.72
CA LYS A 116 -9.08 16.32 -17.21
C LYS A 116 -8.93 17.33 -16.06
N VAL A 117 -8.30 16.88 -14.97
CA VAL A 117 -8.18 17.67 -13.73
C VAL A 117 -7.41 18.95 -13.98
N SER A 118 -6.38 18.93 -14.83
CA SER A 118 -5.62 20.13 -15.21
C SER A 118 -6.54 21.24 -15.76
N LEU A 119 -7.51 20.89 -16.61
CA LEU A 119 -8.48 21.84 -17.16
C LEU A 119 -9.38 22.40 -16.07
N ALA A 120 -9.89 21.55 -15.17
CA ALA A 120 -10.72 21.99 -14.05
C ALA A 120 -9.96 22.92 -13.08
N VAL A 121 -8.72 22.57 -12.75
CA VAL A 121 -7.84 23.40 -11.91
C VAL A 121 -7.52 24.71 -12.61
N SER A 122 -7.28 24.68 -13.92
CA SER A 122 -6.98 25.90 -14.67
C SER A 122 -8.16 26.86 -14.73
N GLN A 123 -9.37 26.34 -14.89
CA GLN A 123 -10.60 27.12 -14.87
C GLN A 123 -10.89 27.74 -13.50
N TYR A 124 -10.69 26.97 -12.43
CA TYR A 124 -11.01 27.43 -11.07
C TYR A 124 -9.94 28.35 -10.49
N ALA A 125 -8.67 27.96 -10.58
CA ALA A 125 -7.55 28.71 -10.02
C ALA A 125 -7.04 29.86 -10.91
N ARG A 126 -7.53 29.95 -12.16
CA ARG A 126 -7.05 30.90 -13.19
C ARG A 126 -5.54 30.85 -13.44
N VAL A 127 -4.92 29.71 -13.13
CA VAL A 127 -3.50 29.43 -13.42
C VAL A 127 -3.45 28.42 -14.56
N HIS A 128 -2.50 28.54 -15.49
CA HIS A 128 -2.29 27.50 -16.49
C HIS A 128 -1.78 26.23 -15.78
N ALA A 129 -2.67 25.27 -15.54
CA ALA A 129 -2.34 24.01 -14.91
C ALA A 129 -1.98 23.00 -16.01
N ASP A 130 -0.72 22.59 -16.02
CA ASP A 130 -0.19 21.53 -16.86
C ASP A 130 -0.01 20.25 -16.02
N PHE A 131 0.19 19.11 -16.69
CA PHE A 131 0.36 17.82 -16.02
C PHE A 131 1.50 17.84 -14.97
N GLY A 132 2.58 18.58 -15.23
CA GLY A 132 3.69 18.74 -14.29
C GLY A 132 3.25 19.36 -12.95
N LEU A 133 2.34 20.33 -12.98
CA LEU A 133 1.80 20.93 -11.75
C LEU A 133 0.95 19.93 -10.97
N VAL A 134 0.14 19.10 -11.65
CA VAL A 134 -0.64 18.03 -10.99
C VAL A 134 0.28 17.05 -10.29
N VAL A 135 1.36 16.60 -10.95
CA VAL A 135 2.34 15.70 -10.35
C VAL A 135 3.05 16.35 -9.17
N ILE A 136 3.43 17.63 -9.25
CA ILE A 136 4.04 18.37 -8.14
C ILE A 136 3.08 18.39 -6.95
N ILE A 137 1.80 18.74 -7.15
CA ILE A 137 0.81 18.76 -6.06
C ILE A 137 0.72 17.40 -5.36
N PHE A 138 0.64 16.32 -6.14
CA PHE A 138 0.58 14.96 -5.60
C PHE A 138 1.86 14.59 -4.84
N LEU A 139 3.03 14.97 -5.36
CA LEU A 139 4.32 14.72 -4.72
C LEU A 139 4.55 15.58 -3.48
N THR A 140 4.05 16.82 -3.44
CA THR A 140 4.21 17.72 -2.30
C THR A 140 3.09 17.60 -1.27
N PHE A 141 2.09 16.75 -1.54
CA PHE A 141 1.05 16.45 -0.58
C PHE A 141 1.65 15.69 0.60
N GLY A 142 1.65 16.30 1.79
CA GLY A 142 2.33 15.79 2.99
C GLY A 142 2.15 14.29 3.23
N PRO A 143 0.92 13.76 3.24
CA PRO A 143 0.68 12.32 3.42
C PRO A 143 1.30 11.43 2.33
N ALA A 144 1.37 11.89 1.07
CA ALA A 144 2.01 11.14 0.00
C ALA A 144 3.52 11.06 0.19
N THR A 145 4.15 12.20 0.51
CA THR A 145 5.58 12.26 0.87
C THR A 145 5.90 11.36 2.04
N THR A 146 5.14 11.46 3.13
CA THR A 146 5.35 10.65 4.34
C THR A 146 5.18 9.17 4.05
N CYS A 147 4.15 8.78 3.29
CA CYS A 147 3.94 7.39 2.86
C CYS A 147 5.16 6.84 2.08
N LEU A 148 5.74 7.64 1.18
CA LEU A 148 6.90 7.23 0.39
C LEU A 148 8.19 7.12 1.24
N LEU A 149 8.35 8.01 2.23
CA LEU A 149 9.52 8.04 3.13
C LEU A 149 9.48 6.99 4.24
N ILE A 150 8.28 6.60 4.69
CA ILE A 150 8.12 5.51 5.67
C ILE A 150 8.07 4.15 4.96
N GLY A 151 7.71 4.14 3.67
CA GLY A 151 7.62 2.95 2.83
C GLY A 151 6.29 2.20 2.98
N GLN A 152 5.21 2.95 3.19
CA GLN A 152 3.86 2.42 3.36
C GLN A 152 3.22 2.01 2.00
N ASP A 153 2.17 1.22 2.05
CA ASP A 153 1.39 0.65 0.92
C ASP A 153 0.27 1.57 0.39
N SER A 154 0.06 2.76 0.99
CA SER A 154 -1.07 3.64 0.66
C SER A 154 -1.07 4.12 -0.81
N MET A 155 0.10 4.21 -1.46
CA MET A 155 0.20 4.53 -2.89
C MET A 155 -0.41 3.44 -3.80
N LEU A 156 -0.26 2.17 -3.39
CA LEU A 156 -0.90 1.04 -4.07
C LEU A 156 -2.42 1.11 -3.91
N MET A 157 -2.89 1.41 -2.70
CA MET A 157 -4.32 1.55 -2.42
C MET A 157 -4.97 2.66 -3.26
N LEU A 158 -4.30 3.82 -3.37
CA LEU A 158 -4.73 4.92 -4.22
C LEU A 158 -4.86 4.47 -5.69
N SER A 159 -3.84 3.78 -6.20
CA SER A 159 -3.83 3.26 -7.57
C SER A 159 -4.99 2.30 -7.85
N ILE A 160 -5.29 1.41 -6.90
CA ILE A 160 -6.41 0.46 -6.96
C ILE A 160 -7.75 1.19 -7.05
N TYR A 161 -7.98 2.19 -6.18
CA TYR A 161 -9.21 2.98 -6.22
C TYR A 161 -9.35 3.77 -7.52
N THR A 162 -8.28 4.38 -8.01
CA THR A 162 -8.30 5.11 -9.28
C THR A 162 -8.66 4.19 -10.44
N LEU A 163 -8.05 3.00 -10.53
CA LEU A 163 -8.37 2.02 -11.58
C LEU A 163 -9.81 1.51 -11.45
N ALA A 164 -10.27 1.19 -10.24
CA ALA A 164 -11.64 0.77 -9.99
C ALA A 164 -12.64 1.85 -10.42
N PHE A 165 -12.39 3.11 -10.08
CA PHE A 165 -13.23 4.24 -10.49
C PHE A 165 -13.29 4.38 -12.02
N ILE A 166 -12.15 4.29 -12.71
CA ILE A 166 -12.10 4.36 -14.18
C ILE A 166 -12.89 3.20 -14.80
N LEU A 167 -12.75 1.98 -14.27
CA LEU A 167 -13.48 0.81 -14.75
C LEU A 167 -15.00 0.95 -14.54
N LEU A 168 -15.42 1.50 -13.39
CA LEU A 168 -16.84 1.81 -13.13
C LEU A 168 -17.37 2.86 -14.11
N LYS A 169 -16.60 3.93 -14.37
CA LYS A 169 -16.98 4.97 -15.35
C LYS A 169 -17.11 4.42 -16.77
N ARG A 170 -16.32 3.41 -17.12
CA ARG A 170 -16.38 2.69 -18.41
C ARG A 170 -17.47 1.61 -18.47
N GLY A 171 -18.25 1.41 -17.42
CA GLY A 171 -19.29 0.38 -17.35
C GLY A 171 -18.77 -1.06 -17.14
N ALA A 172 -17.46 -1.24 -16.93
CA ALA A 172 -16.84 -2.55 -16.71
C ALA A 172 -16.97 -2.99 -15.24
N GLU A 173 -18.21 -3.14 -14.76
CA GLU A 173 -18.56 -3.30 -13.35
C GLU A 173 -17.87 -4.50 -12.68
N PHE A 174 -17.84 -5.66 -13.33
CA PHE A 174 -17.17 -6.87 -12.81
C PHE A 174 -15.67 -6.67 -12.64
N ARG A 175 -14.99 -6.10 -13.64
CA ARG A 175 -13.55 -5.83 -13.60
C ARG A 175 -13.20 -4.82 -12.51
N ALA A 176 -14.05 -3.82 -12.31
CA ALA A 176 -13.90 -2.89 -11.19
C ALA A 176 -13.96 -3.62 -9.84
N GLY A 177 -14.87 -4.59 -9.71
CA GLY A 177 -14.97 -5.44 -8.53
C GLY A 177 -13.72 -6.27 -8.29
N CYS A 178 -13.20 -6.91 -9.34
CA CYS A 178 -11.94 -7.65 -9.28
C CYS A 178 -10.77 -6.75 -8.83
N MET A 179 -10.69 -5.52 -9.36
CA MET A 179 -9.66 -4.55 -8.97
C MET A 179 -9.80 -4.13 -7.50
N LEU A 180 -11.02 -3.85 -7.03
CA LEU A 180 -11.28 -3.51 -5.63
C LEU A 180 -10.89 -4.63 -4.66
N ALA A 181 -11.11 -5.88 -5.05
CA ALA A 181 -10.71 -7.02 -4.22
C ALA A 181 -9.20 -7.11 -4.02
N CYS A 182 -8.38 -6.66 -4.98
CA CYS A 182 -6.93 -6.55 -4.77
C CYS A 182 -6.57 -5.61 -3.61
N GLY A 183 -7.45 -4.67 -3.25
CA GLY A 183 -7.29 -3.75 -2.11
C GLY A 183 -7.71 -4.33 -0.75
N LEU A 184 -8.13 -5.59 -0.68
CA LEU A 184 -8.61 -6.22 0.56
C LEU A 184 -7.53 -6.34 1.64
N PHE A 185 -6.26 -6.04 1.33
CA PHE A 185 -5.20 -5.94 2.32
C PHE A 185 -5.47 -4.83 3.34
N LYS A 186 -6.20 -3.78 2.91
CA LYS A 186 -6.82 -2.77 3.78
C LYS A 186 -8.34 -2.85 3.70
N PHE A 187 -8.91 -3.94 4.20
CA PHE A 187 -10.34 -4.21 4.15
C PHE A 187 -11.18 -3.10 4.80
N GLN A 188 -10.66 -2.36 5.78
CA GLN A 188 -11.35 -1.22 6.40
C GLN A 188 -11.76 -0.13 5.39
N PHE A 189 -11.04 0.02 4.28
CA PHE A 189 -11.41 0.94 3.21
C PHE A 189 -12.33 0.28 2.17
N ILE A 190 -12.06 -0.98 1.81
CA ILE A 190 -12.85 -1.70 0.80
C ILE A 190 -14.26 -2.04 1.28
N VAL A 191 -14.43 -2.49 2.52
CA VAL A 191 -15.72 -2.98 3.03
C VAL A 191 -16.82 -1.91 2.99
N PRO A 192 -16.62 -0.68 3.51
CA PRO A 192 -17.62 0.38 3.40
C PRO A 192 -17.95 0.73 1.94
N PHE A 193 -16.93 0.74 1.08
CA PHE A 193 -17.11 1.04 -0.35
C PHE A 193 -17.96 -0.03 -1.05
N VAL A 194 -17.68 -1.31 -0.78
CA VAL A 194 -18.45 -2.44 -1.32
C VAL A 194 -19.88 -2.45 -0.75
N LEU A 195 -20.06 -2.10 0.52
CA LEU A 195 -21.40 -1.98 1.13
C LEU A 195 -22.27 -0.97 0.38
N ILE A 196 -21.72 0.20 0.04
CA ILE A 196 -22.43 1.20 -0.77
C ILE A 196 -22.84 0.61 -2.13
N LEU A 197 -21.96 -0.18 -2.77
CA LEU A 197 -22.27 -0.82 -4.05
C LEU A 197 -23.36 -1.90 -3.93
N VAL A 198 -23.38 -2.65 -2.84
CA VAL A 198 -24.45 -3.59 -2.51
C VAL A 198 -25.78 -2.86 -2.35
N LEU A 199 -25.82 -1.77 -1.57
CA LEU A 199 -27.03 -0.95 -1.38
C LEU A 199 -27.53 -0.35 -2.70
N ARG A 200 -26.61 0.00 -3.60
CA ARG A 200 -26.92 0.46 -4.96
C ARG A 200 -27.24 -0.67 -5.95
N LYS A 201 -27.36 -1.92 -5.48
CA LYS A 201 -27.69 -3.11 -6.28
C LYS A 201 -26.71 -3.37 -7.45
N LYS A 202 -25.44 -2.98 -7.29
CA LYS A 202 -24.37 -3.19 -8.29
C LYS A 202 -23.79 -4.60 -8.21
N TRP A 203 -24.64 -5.61 -8.42
CA TRP A 203 -24.32 -7.02 -8.23
C TRP A 203 -23.14 -7.52 -9.07
N SER A 204 -22.93 -6.95 -10.27
CA SER A 204 -21.80 -7.29 -11.12
C SER A 204 -20.46 -6.91 -10.48
N THR A 205 -20.36 -5.75 -9.84
CA THR A 205 -19.17 -5.36 -9.09
C THR A 205 -18.99 -6.22 -7.83
N VAL A 206 -20.08 -6.51 -7.12
CA VAL A 206 -20.05 -7.36 -5.93
C VAL A 206 -19.57 -8.78 -6.27
N SER A 207 -20.01 -9.36 -7.38
CA SER A 207 -19.56 -10.68 -7.82
C SER A 207 -18.08 -10.69 -8.24
N GLY A 208 -17.58 -9.59 -8.83
CA GLY A 208 -16.16 -9.39 -9.10
C GLY A 208 -15.32 -9.37 -7.83
N VAL A 209 -15.80 -8.65 -6.80
CA VAL A 209 -15.15 -8.62 -5.48
C VAL A 209 -15.16 -9.99 -4.84
N ALA A 210 -16.31 -10.69 -4.85
CA ALA A 210 -16.45 -12.01 -4.25
C ALA A 210 -15.55 -13.05 -4.92
N THR A 211 -15.45 -13.04 -6.25
CA THR A 211 -14.62 -13.98 -7.02
C THR A 211 -13.14 -13.84 -6.65
N VAL A 212 -12.59 -12.62 -6.73
CA VAL A 212 -11.17 -12.39 -6.42
C VAL A 212 -10.91 -12.47 -4.91
N GLY A 213 -11.83 -11.98 -4.08
CA GLY A 213 -11.75 -12.10 -2.62
C GLY A 213 -11.65 -13.56 -2.16
N THR A 214 -12.47 -14.45 -2.75
CA THR A 214 -12.40 -15.90 -2.47
C THR A 214 -11.03 -16.47 -2.86
N LEU A 215 -10.50 -16.08 -4.02
CA LEU A 215 -9.15 -16.49 -4.44
C LEU A 215 -8.08 -16.00 -3.47
N LEU A 216 -8.15 -14.76 -3.01
CA LEU A 216 -7.19 -14.19 -2.04
C LEU A 216 -7.25 -14.88 -0.67
N VAL A 217 -8.45 -15.28 -0.23
CA VAL A 217 -8.63 -16.11 0.98
C VAL A 217 -8.02 -17.50 0.78
N ALA A 218 -8.24 -18.12 -0.38
CA ALA A 218 -7.64 -19.42 -0.70
C ALA A 218 -6.09 -19.35 -0.74
N VAL A 219 -5.53 -18.27 -1.30
CA VAL A 219 -4.08 -18.01 -1.27
C VAL A 219 -3.59 -17.81 0.17
N SER A 220 -4.30 -17.02 0.97
CA SER A 220 -3.94 -16.76 2.37
C SER A 220 -3.93 -18.03 3.22
N THR A 221 -4.93 -18.90 3.06
CA THR A 221 -5.01 -20.19 3.75
C THR A 221 -3.90 -21.15 3.31
N LYS A 222 -3.48 -21.10 2.05
CA LYS A 222 -2.34 -21.89 1.57
C LYS A 222 -1.02 -21.44 2.21
N ILE A 223 -0.82 -20.15 2.43
CA ILE A 223 0.42 -19.59 3.01
C ILE A 223 0.50 -19.89 4.52
N SER A 224 -0.54 -19.54 5.25
CA SER A 224 -0.50 -19.50 6.71
C SER A 224 -1.33 -20.60 7.38
N GLY A 225 -1.98 -21.45 6.60
CA GLY A 225 -2.88 -22.50 7.07
C GLY A 225 -4.31 -22.01 7.28
N GLY A 226 -5.25 -22.96 7.42
CA GLY A 226 -6.68 -22.65 7.63
C GLY A 226 -6.98 -21.87 8.90
N GLN A 227 -6.10 -21.94 9.91
CA GLN A 227 -6.23 -21.22 11.18
C GLN A 227 -6.25 -19.69 11.00
N VAL A 228 -5.70 -19.17 9.90
CA VAL A 228 -5.70 -17.72 9.64
C VAL A 228 -7.09 -17.14 9.43
N ILE A 229 -8.05 -17.92 8.92
CA ILE A 229 -9.43 -17.43 8.72
C ILE A 229 -10.04 -16.98 10.07
N THR A 230 -9.72 -17.66 11.16
CA THR A 230 -10.23 -17.35 12.50
C THR A 230 -9.24 -16.55 13.35
N ALA A 231 -7.95 -16.82 13.20
CA ALA A 231 -6.90 -16.18 14.00
C ALA A 231 -6.67 -14.73 13.58
N TYR A 232 -6.74 -14.40 12.28
CA TYR A 232 -6.45 -13.05 11.80
C TYR A 232 -7.51 -12.00 12.21
N PRO A 233 -8.82 -12.24 12.06
CA PRO A 233 -9.82 -11.30 12.57
C PRO A 233 -9.76 -11.15 14.09
N ARG A 234 -9.48 -12.24 14.82
CA ARG A 234 -9.33 -12.22 16.27
C ARG A 234 -8.09 -11.42 16.69
N PHE A 235 -6.96 -11.64 16.03
CA PHE A 235 -5.72 -10.88 16.24
C PHE A 235 -5.95 -9.38 16.03
N LEU A 236 -6.68 -9.00 14.96
CA LEU A 236 -6.90 -7.61 14.60
C LEU A 236 -7.94 -6.90 15.48
N LEU A 237 -8.97 -7.61 15.98
CA LEU A 237 -10.07 -7.01 16.76
C LEU A 237 -9.95 -7.18 18.28
N LEU A 238 -9.27 -8.23 18.77
CA LEU A 238 -9.32 -8.63 20.19
C LEU A 238 -7.97 -8.58 20.91
N ASP A 239 -6.84 -8.49 20.19
CA ASP A 239 -5.53 -8.62 20.82
C ASP A 239 -5.01 -7.27 21.37
N ARG A 240 -5.46 -6.95 22.59
CA ARG A 240 -5.01 -5.76 23.35
C ARG A 240 -3.51 -5.75 23.65
N THR A 241 -2.87 -6.92 23.65
CA THR A 241 -1.43 -7.07 23.89
C THR A 241 -0.60 -6.40 22.79
N TYR A 242 -1.13 -6.35 21.56
CA TYR A 242 -0.50 -5.64 20.45
C TYR A 242 -0.59 -4.12 20.62
N GLN A 243 -1.73 -3.59 21.05
CA GLN A 243 -1.90 -2.17 21.35
C GLN A 243 -0.96 -1.70 22.48
N GLN A 244 -0.69 -2.57 23.45
CA GLN A 244 0.24 -2.29 24.55
C GLN A 244 1.72 -2.39 24.15
N ILE A 245 2.11 -3.34 23.30
CA ILE A 245 3.52 -3.51 22.86
C ILE A 245 3.89 -2.50 21.76
N ALA A 246 2.95 -2.14 20.87
CA ALA A 246 3.16 -1.15 19.81
C ALA A 246 3.00 0.31 20.26
N GLY A 247 2.71 0.56 21.55
CA GLY A 247 2.58 1.92 22.09
C GLY A 247 1.40 2.74 21.52
N PHE A 248 0.44 2.09 20.87
CA PHE A 248 -0.77 2.76 20.36
C PHE A 248 -1.86 2.74 21.42
N ALA A 249 -1.95 3.83 22.19
CA ALA A 249 -3.21 4.21 22.81
C ALA A 249 -4.16 4.66 21.68
N PRO A 250 -5.38 4.10 21.57
CA PRO A 250 -6.35 4.62 20.62
C PRO A 250 -6.76 6.03 21.06
N GLU A 251 -6.49 7.02 20.21
CA GLU A 251 -7.28 8.27 20.18
C GLU A 251 -8.58 8.03 19.39
#